data_AF-A0A7Y7ITS8-F1
#
_entry.id   AF-A0A7Y7ITS8-F1
#
_cell.length_a   1.000
_cell.length_b   1.000
_cell.length_c   1.000
_cell.angle_alpha   90.00
_cell.angle_beta   90.00
_cell.angle_gamma   90.00
#
_symmetry.space_group_name_H-M   'P 1'
#
loop_
_entity.id
_entity.type
_entity.pdbx_description
1 polymer ?
#
loop_
_entity_poly.entity_id
_entity_poly.type
_entity_poly.pdbx_seq_one_letter_code
_entity_poly.pdbx_strand_id
1 'polypeptide(L)'
;PLLAGRPAVAFAGIGRPGKFFDGLRRQDITLAACIPFPDHHPYRPQDIRRLRALAVRHGAALLTTAKDAIRLPNYIQRDIITIGVHLTWPQPTAPDHLLDLFANTMKTQPGP
;
A
#
# COMPACT_ATOMS: atom_id res chain seq x y z
N PRO A 1 10.76 14.31 -8.21
CA PRO A 1 9.65 13.34 -8.06
C PRO A 1 10.16 11.91 -7.81
N LEU A 2 9.44 11.12 -7.01
CA LEU A 2 9.85 9.79 -6.47
C LEU A 2 10.37 8.80 -7.53
N LEU A 3 9.89 8.90 -8.77
CA LEU A 3 10.22 8.00 -9.86
C LEU A 3 11.15 8.59 -10.93
N ALA A 4 11.39 9.91 -10.91
CA ALA A 4 12.20 10.62 -11.91
C ALA A 4 11.83 10.28 -13.37
N GLY A 5 10.54 10.11 -13.68
CA GLY A 5 10.04 9.76 -15.01
C GLY A 5 10.12 8.27 -15.37
N ARG A 6 10.65 7.40 -14.50
CA ARG A 6 10.65 5.95 -14.72
C ARG A 6 9.24 5.37 -14.54
N PRO A 7 8.81 4.41 -15.38
CA PRO A 7 7.59 3.67 -15.14
C PRO A 7 7.73 2.79 -13.89
N ALA A 8 6.61 2.23 -13.43
CA ALA A 8 6.55 1.38 -12.26
C ALA A 8 5.95 0.00 -12.57
N VAL A 9 6.53 -1.03 -11.95
CA VAL A 9 5.89 -2.31 -11.74
C VAL A 9 5.32 -2.29 -10.33
N ALA A 10 4.00 -2.17 -10.24
CA ALA A 10 3.30 -2.16 -8.97
C ALA A 10 2.83 -3.57 -8.60
N PHE A 11 2.98 -3.94 -7.33
CA PHE A 11 2.48 -5.21 -6.81
C PHE A 11 1.89 -5.05 -5.42
N ALA A 12 0.91 -5.88 -5.07
CA ALA A 12 0.28 -5.85 -3.76
C ALA A 12 -0.40 -7.18 -3.40
N GLY A 13 -0.25 -7.61 -2.14
CA GLY A 13 -0.86 -8.78 -1.51
C GLY A 13 -1.90 -8.36 -0.48
N ILE A 14 -2.85 -7.52 -0.90
CA ILE A 14 -3.92 -6.96 -0.07
C ILE A 14 -5.29 -7.40 -0.59
N GLY A 15 -6.35 -7.36 0.22
CA GLY A 15 -7.68 -7.83 -0.18
C GLY A 15 -8.29 -7.16 -1.43
N ARG A 16 -7.85 -5.96 -1.81
CA ARG A 16 -8.26 -5.28 -3.06
C ARG A 16 -7.08 -4.59 -3.76
N PRO A 17 -6.20 -5.33 -4.46
CA PRO A 17 -5.01 -4.78 -5.10
C PRO A 17 -5.35 -3.73 -6.17
N GLY A 18 -6.48 -3.89 -6.88
CA GLY A 18 -6.96 -2.95 -7.89
C GLY A 18 -7.07 -1.51 -7.37
N LYS A 19 -7.61 -1.31 -6.15
CA LYS A 19 -7.72 0.02 -5.53
C LYS A 19 -6.36 0.69 -5.33
N PHE A 20 -5.34 -0.10 -5.01
CA PHE A 20 -3.98 0.41 -4.88
C PHE A 20 -3.44 0.88 -6.24
N PHE A 21 -3.56 0.05 -7.28
CA PHE A 21 -3.11 0.40 -8.62
C PHE A 21 -3.85 1.62 -9.19
N ASP A 22 -5.15 1.70 -9.00
CA ASP A 22 -5.95 2.86 -9.42
C ASP A 22 -5.59 4.13 -8.64
N GLY A 23 -5.20 3.98 -7.37
CA GLY A 23 -4.60 5.06 -6.59
C GLY A 23 -3.32 5.59 -7.22
N LEU A 24 -2.40 4.71 -7.62
CA LEU A 24 -1.15 5.12 -8.27
C LEU A 24 -1.41 5.83 -9.61
N ARG A 25 -2.34 5.32 -10.43
CA ARG A 25 -2.70 5.96 -11.70
C ARG A 25 -3.26 7.37 -11.52
N ARG A 26 -4.09 7.58 -10.49
CA ARG A 26 -4.62 8.91 -10.12
C ARG A 26 -3.56 9.88 -9.60
N GLN A 27 -2.35 9.40 -9.31
CA GLN A 27 -1.19 10.23 -8.97
C GLN A 27 -0.24 10.37 -10.18
N ASP A 28 -0.74 10.15 -11.39
CA ASP A 28 0.00 10.23 -12.66
C ASP A 28 1.23 9.31 -12.74
N ILE A 29 1.24 8.22 -11.97
CA ILE A 29 2.30 7.21 -12.04
C ILE A 29 2.03 6.30 -13.24
N THR A 30 3.01 6.21 -14.14
CA THR A 30 2.97 5.28 -15.28
C THR A 30 3.22 3.84 -14.80
N LEU A 31 2.20 2.99 -14.86
CA LEU A 31 2.30 1.57 -14.46
C LEU A 31 2.59 0.69 -15.69
N ALA A 32 3.82 0.20 -15.82
CA ALA A 32 4.20 -0.76 -16.85
C ALA A 32 3.63 -2.17 -16.60
N ALA A 33 3.44 -2.54 -15.33
CA ALA A 33 2.75 -3.77 -14.95
C ALA A 33 2.09 -3.64 -13.58
N CYS A 34 1.00 -4.37 -13.37
CA CYS A 34 0.32 -4.52 -12.09
C CYS A 34 0.24 -6.00 -11.73
N ILE A 35 0.87 -6.41 -10.63
CA ILE A 35 0.94 -7.81 -10.21
C ILE A 35 0.16 -7.98 -8.90
N PRO A 36 -1.10 -8.48 -8.96
CA PRO A 36 -1.84 -8.81 -7.76
C PRO A 36 -1.30 -10.09 -7.14
N PHE A 37 -1.24 -10.12 -5.82
CA PHE A 37 -1.02 -11.32 -5.03
C PHE A 37 -2.23 -11.55 -4.10
N PRO A 38 -2.47 -12.79 -3.63
CA PRO A 38 -3.48 -13.07 -2.62
C PRO A 38 -3.30 -12.18 -1.38
N ASP A 39 -4.40 -11.93 -0.66
CA ASP A 39 -4.28 -11.20 0.60
C ASP A 39 -3.37 -11.98 1.55
N HIS A 40 -2.52 -11.24 2.24
CA HIS A 40 -1.51 -11.79 3.13
C HIS A 40 -0.43 -12.66 2.46
N HIS A 41 -0.20 -12.52 1.15
CA HIS A 41 0.75 -13.37 0.40
C HIS A 41 2.15 -13.48 1.04
N PRO A 42 2.68 -14.70 1.25
CA PRO A 42 4.06 -14.91 1.68
C PRO A 42 4.99 -14.84 0.47
N TYR A 43 5.65 -13.69 0.27
CA TYR A 43 6.56 -13.46 -0.87
C TYR A 43 7.72 -14.45 -0.88
N ARG A 44 7.75 -15.32 -1.90
CA ARG A 44 8.78 -16.34 -2.09
C ARG A 44 9.92 -15.80 -2.98
N PRO A 45 11.10 -16.43 -2.96
CA PRO A 45 12.20 -16.04 -3.85
C PRO A 45 11.83 -16.04 -5.35
N GLN A 46 10.90 -16.90 -5.78
CA GLN A 46 10.43 -16.92 -7.16
C GLN A 46 9.60 -15.69 -7.53
N ASP A 47 8.77 -15.20 -6.62
CA ASP A 47 7.99 -13.97 -6.81
C ASP A 47 8.92 -12.78 -7.01
N ILE A 48 9.96 -12.70 -6.18
CA ILE A 48 10.98 -11.66 -6.23
C ILE A 48 11.75 -11.70 -7.55
N ARG A 49 12.17 -12.89 -8.00
CA ARG A 49 12.82 -13.03 -9.32
C ARG A 49 11.92 -12.55 -10.45
N ARG A 50 10.63 -12.91 -10.41
CA ARG A 50 9.65 -12.46 -11.40
C ARG A 50 9.47 -10.94 -11.38
N LEU A 51 9.33 -10.34 -10.20
CA LEU A 51 9.19 -8.89 -10.03
C LEU A 51 10.42 -8.14 -10.56
N ARG A 52 11.64 -8.59 -10.20
CA ARG A 52 12.90 -8.01 -10.71
C ARG A 52 13.00 -8.13 -12.23
N ALA A 53 12.67 -9.28 -12.80
CA ALA A 53 12.71 -9.47 -14.25
C ALA A 53 11.75 -8.51 -14.97
N LEU A 54 10.54 -8.29 -14.43
CA LEU A 54 9.60 -7.30 -14.96
C LEU A 54 10.15 -5.87 -14.84
N ALA A 55 10.70 -5.51 -13.69
CA ALA A 55 11.29 -4.20 -13.47
C ALA A 55 12.41 -3.91 -14.48
N VAL A 56 13.33 -4.86 -14.67
CA VAL A 56 14.42 -4.76 -15.66
C VAL A 56 13.87 -4.64 -17.07
N ARG A 57 12.94 -5.51 -17.47
CA ARG A 57 12.33 -5.52 -18.81
C ARG A 57 11.69 -4.18 -19.17
N HIS A 58 11.10 -3.50 -18.19
CA HIS A 58 10.38 -2.26 -18.41
C HIS A 58 11.17 -1.00 -18.05
N GLY A 59 12.43 -1.13 -17.61
CA GLY A 59 13.20 0.00 -17.06
C GLY A 59 12.48 0.66 -15.87
N ALA A 60 11.73 -0.13 -15.10
CA ALA A 60 10.75 0.32 -14.13
C ALA A 60 11.23 0.18 -12.69
N ALA A 61 10.70 1.02 -11.80
CA ALA A 61 10.84 0.85 -10.36
C ALA A 61 9.81 -0.16 -9.82
N LEU A 62 10.14 -0.84 -8.71
CA LEU A 62 9.19 -1.69 -7.99
C LEU A 62 8.45 -0.87 -6.94
N LEU A 63 7.11 -0.92 -6.98
CA LEU A 63 6.25 -0.22 -6.03
C LEU A 63 5.33 -1.20 -5.31
N THR A 64 5.18 -1.05 -4.01
CA THR A 64 4.24 -1.86 -3.21
C THR A 64 3.67 -1.09 -2.03
N THR A 65 2.77 -1.73 -1.28
CA THR A 65 2.14 -1.15 -0.09
C THR A 65 3.06 -1.28 1.13
N ALA A 66 2.88 -0.41 2.13
CA ALA A 66 3.58 -0.56 3.42
C ALA A 66 3.31 -1.92 4.09
N LYS A 67 2.09 -2.48 3.94
CA LYS A 67 1.73 -3.80 4.49
C LYS A 67 2.53 -4.93 3.85
N ASP A 68 2.75 -4.85 2.54
CA ASP A 68 3.52 -5.84 1.79
C ASP A 68 5.03 -5.71 2.03
N ALA A 69 5.54 -4.48 2.14
CA ALA A 69 6.95 -4.21 2.38
C ALA A 69 7.49 -4.92 3.64
N ILE A 70 6.71 -4.96 4.71
CA ILE A 70 7.06 -5.64 5.98
C ILE A 70 7.24 -7.16 5.80
N ARG A 71 6.57 -7.75 4.81
CA ARG A 71 6.59 -9.20 4.54
C ARG A 71 7.70 -9.60 3.57
N LEU A 72 8.35 -8.62 2.95
CA LEU A 72 9.39 -8.87 1.97
C LEU A 72 10.71 -9.19 2.67
N PRO A 73 11.46 -10.19 2.17
CA PRO A 73 12.82 -10.46 2.62
C PRO A 73 13.71 -9.20 2.58
N ASN A 74 14.57 -9.03 3.58
CA ASN A 74 15.41 -7.84 3.74
C ASN A 74 16.25 -7.50 2.48
N TYR A 75 16.68 -8.51 1.73
CA TYR A 75 17.56 -8.32 0.57
C TYR A 75 16.90 -7.63 -0.64
N ILE A 76 15.56 -7.52 -0.68
CA ILE A 76 14.86 -6.80 -1.76
C ILE A 76 14.34 -5.43 -1.30
N GLN A 77 14.26 -5.17 0.01
CA GLN A 77 13.65 -3.92 0.52
C GLN A 77 14.33 -2.65 0.00
N ARG A 78 15.64 -2.71 -0.30
CA ARG A 78 16.39 -1.59 -0.89
C ARG A 78 16.03 -1.28 -2.35
N ASP A 79 15.46 -2.25 -3.06
CA ASP A 79 15.11 -2.14 -4.48
C ASP A 79 13.64 -1.75 -4.69
N ILE A 80 12.89 -1.55 -3.59
CA ILE A 80 11.45 -1.32 -3.61
C ILE A 80 11.12 0.04 -3.03
N ILE A 81 10.22 0.74 -3.71
CA ILE A 81 9.61 1.97 -3.23
C ILE A 81 8.29 1.61 -2.54
N THR A 82 8.19 1.94 -1.25
CA THR A 82 7.00 1.71 -0.46
C THR A 82 6.06 2.90 -0.56
N ILE A 83 4.79 2.63 -0.88
CA ILE A 83 3.74 3.64 -0.98
C ILE A 83 2.90 3.60 0.29
N GLY A 84 2.98 4.68 1.07
CA GLY A 84 2.12 4.93 2.22
C GLY A 84 0.78 5.52 1.80
N VAL A 85 -0.22 5.36 2.66
CA VAL A 85 -1.50 6.08 2.57
C VAL A 85 -1.63 6.94 3.82
N HIS A 86 -2.13 8.15 3.64
CA HIS A 86 -2.46 9.05 4.75
C HIS A 86 -3.97 9.22 4.79
N LEU A 87 -4.54 9.10 5.99
CA LEU A 87 -5.94 9.43 6.24
C LEU A 87 -6.00 10.92 6.60
N THR A 88 -6.77 11.68 5.84
CA THR A 88 -7.07 13.08 6.14
C THR A 88 -8.54 13.22 6.53
N TRP A 89 -8.80 13.99 7.58
CA TRP A 89 -10.14 14.38 7.97
C TRP A 89 -10.39 15.82 7.51
N PRO A 90 -11.54 16.12 6.88
CA PRO A 90 -11.87 17.49 6.47
C PRO A 90 -11.79 18.48 7.64
N GLN A 91 -12.16 18.02 8.83
CA GLN A 91 -11.95 18.73 10.08
C GLN A 91 -10.94 17.96 10.94
N PRO A 92 -9.80 18.56 11.32
CA PRO A 92 -8.76 17.89 12.09
C PRO A 92 -9.23 17.32 13.44
N THR A 93 -10.22 17.93 14.09
CA THR A 93 -10.75 17.51 15.40
C THR A 93 -11.84 16.44 15.30
N ALA A 94 -12.24 16.03 14.09
CA ALA A 94 -13.30 15.03 13.89
C ALA A 94 -13.03 13.66 14.55
N PRO A 95 -11.79 13.13 14.55
CA PRO A 95 -11.49 11.88 15.24
C PRO A 95 -11.72 11.98 16.75
N ASP A 96 -11.25 13.07 17.37
CA ASP A 96 -11.38 13.28 18.81
C ASP A 96 -12.85 13.37 19.22
N HIS A 97 -13.63 14.16 18.47
CA HIS A 97 -15.07 14.28 18.72
C HIS A 97 -15.81 12.95 18.56
N LEU A 98 -15.42 12.12 17.59
CA LEU A 98 -16.01 10.80 17.39
C LEU A 98 -15.68 9.86 18.56
N LEU A 99 -14.43 9.88 19.05
CA LEU A 99 -14.01 9.11 20.22
C LEU A 99 -14.75 9.56 21.49
N ASP A 100 -14.89 10.88 21.69
CA ASP A 100 -15.63 11.45 22.81
C ASP A 100 -17.10 11.04 22.80
N LEU A 101 -17.75 11.04 21.62
CA LEU A 101 -19.12 10.58 21.44
C LEU A 101 -19.28 9.12 21.89
N PHE A 102 -18.43 8.21 21.41
CA PHE A 102 -18.46 6.80 21.81
C PHE A 102 -18.21 6.61 23.31
N ALA A 103 -17.22 7.30 23.87
CA ALA A 103 -16.90 7.24 25.29
C ALA A 103 -18.06 7.71 26.17
N ASN A 104 -18.81 8.73 25.72
CA ASN A 104 -19.94 9.25 26.47
C ASN A 104 -21.20 8.37 26.33
N THR A 105 -21.42 7.73 25.17
CA THR A 105 -22.50 6.75 24.98
C THR A 105 -22.28 5.47 25.81
N MET A 106 -21.04 5.04 26.02
CA MET A 106 -20.74 3.89 26.89
C MET A 106 -20.95 4.19 28.38
N LYS A 107 -20.87 5.46 28.81
CA LYS A 107 -21.11 5.88 30.20
C LYS A 107 -22.60 5.99 30.55
N THR A 108 -23.49 6.03 29.57
CA THR A 108 -24.93 6.26 29.78
C THR A 108 -25.79 4.99 29.75
N GLN A 109 -25.19 3.81 29.61
CA GLN A 109 -25.89 2.54 29.87
C GLN A 109 -25.79 2.21 31.37
N PRO A 110 -26.92 2.19 32.13
CA PRO A 110 -26.87 1.67 33.48
C PRO A 110 -26.55 0.17 33.40
N GLY A 111 -25.59 -0.28 34.22
CA GLY A 111 -25.32 -1.71 34.40
C GLY A 111 -26.55 -2.44 34.95
N PRO A 112 -26.57 -3.78 34.91
CA PRO A 112 -27.69 -4.58 35.40
C PRO A 112 -28.00 -4.31 36.88
#